data_AF-A0A1X7SXG2-F1
#
_entry.id   AF-A0A1X7SXG2-F1
#
_cell.length_a   1.000
_cell.length_b   1.000
_cell.length_c   1.000
_cell.angle_alpha   90.00
_cell.angle_beta   90.00
_cell.angle_gamma   90.00
#
_symmetry.space_group_name_H-M   'P 1'
#
loop_
_entity.id
_entity.type
_entity.pdbx_description
1 polymer ?
#
loop_
_entity_poly.entity_id
_entity_poly.type
_entity_poly.pdbx_seq_one_letter_code
_entity_poly.pdbx_strand_id
1 'polypeptide(L)'
;ISKKLFLFVYSIRNGTHKNLRRHFLQIGIKPRVHGNTGRIPCHAVSVEGIKDVVAFLENYAEDCAILLPGRIPGVRDYGKAKLLLSIVSRRMVYQQYADAGREHTLCESSFKRIWRKYIPHIYSFKPMTNLCWTCKKNSTAILRNAGCEIEHQSE
;
A
#
# COMPACT_ATOMS: atom_id res chain seq x y z
N ILE A 1 29.34 27.24 32.91
CA ILE A 1 28.42 26.07 32.96
C ILE A 1 29.25 24.80 32.74
N SER A 2 29.19 23.81 33.63
CA SER A 2 29.90 22.54 33.44
C SER A 2 29.19 21.66 32.41
N LYS A 3 29.93 20.80 31.72
CA LYS A 3 29.35 19.85 30.75
C LYS A 3 28.26 18.97 31.36
N LYS A 4 28.47 18.46 32.58
CA LYS A 4 27.49 17.62 33.29
C LYS A 4 26.19 18.38 33.55
N LEU A 5 26.28 19.63 34.05
CA LEU A 5 25.13 20.49 34.29
C LEU A 5 24.37 20.79 32.98
N PHE A 6 25.09 21.09 31.90
CA PHE A 6 24.49 21.33 30.59
C PHE A 6 23.71 20.11 30.07
N LEU A 7 24.31 18.91 30.12
CA LEU A 7 23.62 17.68 29.68
C LEU A 7 22.38 17.38 30.54
N PHE A 8 22.46 17.65 31.84
CA PHE A 8 21.36 17.47 32.79
C PHE A 8 20.22 18.45 32.52
N VAL A 9 20.50 19.75 32.49
CA VAL A 9 19.49 20.81 32.28
C VAL A 9 18.75 20.64 30.96
N TYR A 10 19.46 20.31 29.89
CA TYR A 10 18.87 20.17 28.56
C TYR A 10 18.46 18.73 28.21
N SER A 11 18.63 17.77 29.12
CA SER A 11 18.37 16.33 28.88
C SER A 11 19.02 15.79 27.60
N ILE A 12 20.25 16.21 27.30
CA ILE A 12 20.95 15.88 26.06
C ILE A 12 21.90 14.70 26.30
N ARG A 13 21.90 13.72 25.40
CA ARG A 13 22.90 12.64 25.40
C ARG A 13 24.29 13.16 25.01
N ASN A 14 25.35 12.58 25.57
CA ASN A 14 26.74 12.98 25.29
C ASN A 14 27.09 12.96 23.79
N GLY A 15 26.55 11.99 23.03
CA GLY A 15 26.73 11.93 21.57
C GLY A 15 26.12 13.13 20.83
N THR A 16 24.91 13.53 21.21
CA THR A 16 24.24 14.72 20.67
C THR A 16 25.04 15.98 20.98
N HIS A 17 25.55 16.13 22.21
CA HIS A 17 26.41 17.27 22.58
C HIS A 17 27.72 17.32 21.76
N LYS A 18 28.40 16.18 21.56
CA LYS A 18 29.59 16.11 20.68
C LYS A 18 29.26 16.56 19.25
N ASN A 19 28.12 16.13 18.73
CA ASN A 19 27.67 16.49 17.38
C ASN A 19 27.32 17.98 17.28
N LEU A 20 26.64 18.55 18.29
CA LEU A 20 26.31 19.98 18.35
C LEU A 20 27.57 20.84 18.46
N ARG A 21 28.53 20.47 19.32
CA ARG A 21 29.82 21.17 19.43
C ARG A 21 30.57 21.16 18.09
N ARG A 22 30.63 20.00 17.42
CA ARG A 22 31.27 19.89 16.10
C ARG A 22 30.60 20.81 15.07
N HIS A 23 29.28 20.78 14.99
CA HIS A 23 28.51 21.65 14.08
C HIS A 23 28.76 23.13 14.38
N PHE A 24 28.68 23.52 15.64
CA PHE A 24 28.92 24.90 16.07
C PHE A 24 30.32 25.38 15.68
N LEU A 25 31.35 24.56 15.88
CA LEU A 25 32.74 24.90 15.53
C LEU A 25 32.97 24.98 14.01
N GLN A 26 32.27 24.17 13.21
CA GLN A 26 32.47 24.12 11.75
C GLN A 26 31.60 25.11 10.96
N ILE A 27 30.35 25.32 11.41
CA ILE A 27 29.30 26.00 10.64
C ILE A 27 28.74 27.23 11.39
N GLY A 28 28.93 27.29 12.72
CA GLY A 28 28.42 28.35 13.58
C GLY A 28 26.97 28.13 14.03
N ILE A 29 26.28 29.24 14.32
CA ILE A 29 24.87 29.25 14.74
C ILE A 29 23.98 29.20 13.50
N LYS A 30 23.89 28.02 12.89
CA LYS A 30 22.92 27.73 11.84
C LYS A 30 22.08 26.52 12.24
N PRO A 31 20.78 26.48 11.87
CA PRO A 31 20.00 25.27 12.02
C PRO A 31 20.66 24.09 11.31
N ARG A 32 20.71 22.94 11.97
CA ARG A 32 21.28 21.75 11.37
C ARG A 32 20.29 21.20 10.34
N VAL A 33 20.70 21.17 9.08
CA VAL A 33 19.92 20.60 7.98
C VAL A 33 20.32 19.13 7.80
N HIS A 34 19.34 18.24 7.60
CA HIS A 34 19.63 16.83 7.32
C HIS A 34 20.22 16.71 5.91
N GLY A 35 21.18 15.80 5.69
CA GLY A 35 21.81 15.64 4.37
C GLY A 35 20.84 15.24 3.25
N ASN A 36 19.68 14.70 3.63
CA ASN A 36 18.59 14.34 2.72
C ASN A 36 17.46 15.39 2.67
N THR A 37 17.60 16.53 3.36
CA THR A 37 16.59 17.60 3.25
C THR A 37 16.54 18.08 1.80
N GLY A 38 15.35 18.08 1.20
CA GLY A 38 15.14 18.46 -0.20
C GLY A 38 15.58 17.41 -1.23
N ARG A 39 16.09 16.24 -0.81
CA ARG A 39 16.45 15.14 -1.71
C ARG A 39 15.40 14.05 -1.66
N ILE A 40 15.02 13.55 -2.84
CA ILE A 40 14.20 12.35 -2.96
C ILE A 40 15.08 11.15 -2.56
N PRO A 41 14.61 10.25 -1.69
CA PRO A 41 15.36 9.03 -1.37
C PRO A 41 15.68 8.24 -2.64
N CYS A 42 16.88 7.65 -2.72
CA CYS A 42 17.29 6.80 -3.84
C CYS A 42 16.36 5.59 -4.08
N HIS A 43 15.58 5.21 -3.07
CA HIS A 43 14.60 4.11 -3.13
C HIS A 43 13.15 4.62 -3.11
N ALA A 44 12.93 5.89 -3.43
CA ALA A 44 11.58 6.38 -3.66
C ALA A 44 11.00 5.69 -4.90
N VAL A 45 9.77 5.19 -4.77
CA VAL A 45 9.07 4.59 -5.90
C VAL A 45 8.66 5.72 -6.86
N SER A 46 8.90 5.54 -8.15
CA SER A 46 8.47 6.47 -9.19
C SER A 46 6.94 6.57 -9.24
N VAL A 47 6.42 7.71 -9.73
CA VAL A 47 4.97 7.89 -9.88
C VAL A 47 4.43 6.91 -10.92
N GLU A 48 5.22 6.62 -11.95
CA GLU A 48 4.93 5.67 -13.01
C GLU A 48 4.79 4.25 -12.46
N GLY A 49 5.70 3.82 -11.57
CA GLY A 49 5.61 2.52 -10.91
C GLY A 49 4.40 2.40 -9.99
N ILE A 50 3.97 3.50 -9.35
CA ILE A 50 2.72 3.51 -8.56
C ILE A 50 1.51 3.33 -9.49
N LYS A 51 1.45 4.07 -10.60
CA LYS A 51 0.35 3.98 -11.57
C LYS A 51 0.26 2.58 -12.19
N ASP A 52 1.39 1.98 -12.53
CA ASP A 52 1.45 0.62 -13.09
C ASP A 52 0.89 -0.41 -12.11
N VAL A 53 1.28 -0.37 -10.83
CA VAL A 53 0.71 -1.26 -9.81
C VAL A 53 -0.79 -1.03 -9.61
N VAL A 54 -1.24 0.22 -9.63
CA VAL A 54 -2.66 0.55 -9.49
C VAL A 54 -3.46 -0.02 -10.66
N ALA A 55 -3.04 0.24 -11.89
CA ALA A 55 -3.68 -0.29 -13.09
C ALA A 55 -3.70 -1.82 -13.11
N PHE A 56 -2.59 -2.46 -12.74
CA PHE A 56 -2.52 -3.91 -12.62
C PHE A 56 -3.56 -4.46 -11.62
N LEU A 57 -3.65 -3.86 -10.43
CA LEU A 57 -4.57 -4.32 -9.39
C LEU A 57 -6.05 -4.09 -9.76
N GLU A 58 -6.37 -2.98 -10.42
CA GLU A 58 -7.73 -2.71 -10.90
C GLU A 58 -8.16 -3.73 -11.95
N ASN A 59 -7.31 -4.00 -12.95
CA ASN A 59 -7.54 -5.02 -13.97
C ASN A 59 -7.66 -6.41 -13.32
N TYR A 60 -6.74 -6.75 -12.40
CA TYR A 60 -6.76 -8.02 -11.69
C TYR A 60 -8.06 -8.21 -10.89
N ALA A 61 -8.55 -7.17 -10.22
CA ALA A 61 -9.81 -7.23 -9.51
C ALA A 61 -11.02 -7.30 -10.43
N GLU A 62 -10.97 -6.78 -11.64
CA GLU A 62 -12.05 -6.99 -12.61
C GLU A 62 -12.21 -8.48 -12.94
N ASP A 63 -11.10 -9.15 -13.21
CA ASP A 63 -11.10 -10.58 -13.58
C ASP A 63 -11.34 -11.50 -12.39
N CYS A 64 -10.84 -11.15 -11.21
CA CYS A 64 -10.78 -12.05 -10.06
C CYS A 64 -11.69 -11.65 -8.90
N ALA A 65 -12.24 -10.45 -8.85
CA ALA A 65 -13.10 -10.07 -7.73
C ALA A 65 -14.50 -10.67 -7.86
N ILE A 66 -15.11 -10.88 -6.70
CA ILE A 66 -16.49 -11.27 -6.50
C ILE A 66 -17.22 -10.06 -5.92
N LEU A 67 -18.35 -9.72 -6.51
CA LEU A 67 -19.30 -8.79 -5.90
C LEU A 67 -20.24 -9.62 -5.02
N LEU A 68 -20.29 -9.31 -3.73
CA LEU A 68 -21.22 -9.98 -2.82
C LEU A 68 -22.53 -9.20 -2.73
N PRO A 69 -23.68 -9.85 -2.99
CA PRO A 69 -24.97 -9.26 -2.66
C PRO A 69 -25.13 -9.25 -1.14
N GLY A 70 -24.74 -8.15 -0.49
CA GLY A 70 -24.94 -7.97 0.95
C GLY A 70 -23.79 -7.29 1.70
N ARG A 71 -23.91 -7.30 3.03
CA ARG A 71 -23.00 -6.59 3.94
C ARG A 71 -21.73 -7.39 4.20
N ILE A 72 -20.57 -6.78 3.95
CA ILE A 72 -19.26 -7.36 4.28
C ILE A 72 -18.83 -6.88 5.68
N PRO A 73 -18.61 -7.76 6.67
CA PRO A 73 -18.16 -7.33 7.99
C PRO A 73 -16.87 -6.48 7.90
N GLY A 74 -16.90 -5.27 8.47
CA GLY A 74 -15.74 -4.38 8.53
C GLY A 74 -15.51 -3.49 7.29
N VAL A 75 -16.35 -3.57 6.26
CA VAL A 75 -16.35 -2.62 5.12
C VAL A 75 -17.50 -1.63 5.32
N ARG A 76 -17.30 -0.34 5.01
CA ARG A 76 -18.37 0.69 5.08
C ARG A 76 -19.09 0.86 3.74
N ASP A 77 -18.34 0.93 2.65
CA ASP A 77 -18.86 1.21 1.31
C ASP A 77 -18.92 -0.07 0.47
N TYR A 78 -20.04 -0.79 0.58
CA TYR A 78 -20.20 -2.13 -0.01
C TYR A 78 -20.26 -2.12 -1.54
N GLY A 79 -20.93 -1.11 -2.14
CA GLY A 79 -21.14 -1.06 -3.60
C GLY A 79 -19.85 -0.86 -4.42
N LYS A 80 -18.75 -0.47 -3.79
CA LYS A 80 -17.44 -0.25 -4.45
C LYS A 80 -16.37 -1.24 -4.01
N ALA A 81 -16.69 -2.15 -3.09
CA ALA A 81 -15.73 -3.09 -2.55
C ALA A 81 -15.56 -4.29 -3.49
N LYS A 82 -14.35 -4.46 -4.04
CA LYS A 82 -13.99 -5.61 -4.86
C LYS A 82 -13.31 -6.66 -3.99
N LEU A 83 -13.93 -7.83 -3.83
CA LEU A 83 -13.39 -8.91 -2.99
C LEU A 83 -12.67 -9.95 -3.83
N LEU A 84 -11.37 -10.11 -3.65
CA LEU A 84 -10.63 -11.21 -4.26
C LEU A 84 -11.01 -12.54 -3.61
N LEU A 85 -11.04 -13.61 -4.41
CA LEU A 85 -11.33 -14.97 -3.94
C LEU A 85 -10.40 -15.37 -2.79
N SER A 86 -10.88 -16.21 -1.87
CA SER A 86 -10.10 -16.64 -0.70
C SER A 86 -8.84 -17.44 -1.07
N ILE A 87 -8.83 -18.08 -2.24
CA ILE A 87 -7.67 -18.81 -2.76
C ILE A 87 -6.53 -17.86 -3.20
N VAL A 88 -6.84 -16.59 -3.46
CA VAL A 88 -5.88 -15.62 -3.95
C VAL A 88 -5.23 -14.90 -2.78
N SER A 89 -3.97 -15.27 -2.50
CA SER A 89 -3.15 -14.52 -1.55
C SER A 89 -2.50 -13.29 -2.20
N ARG A 90 -2.24 -12.23 -1.42
CA ARG A 90 -1.51 -11.04 -1.92
C ARG A 90 -0.13 -11.39 -2.51
N ARG A 91 0.48 -12.49 -2.06
CA ARG A 91 1.76 -12.96 -2.60
C ARG A 91 1.60 -13.55 -3.99
N MET A 92 0.52 -14.30 -4.24
CA MET A 92 0.22 -14.85 -5.57
C MET A 92 -0.05 -13.73 -6.57
N VAL A 93 -0.82 -12.70 -6.16
CA VAL A 93 -1.07 -11.52 -7.01
C VAL A 93 0.24 -10.80 -7.34
N TYR A 94 1.14 -10.69 -6.36
CA TYR A 94 2.46 -10.11 -6.60
C TYR A 94 3.32 -10.98 -7.55
N GLN A 95 3.27 -12.31 -7.43
CA GLN A 95 4.00 -13.19 -8.35
C GLN A 95 3.52 -12.98 -9.79
N GLN A 96 2.21 -12.92 -10.02
CA GLN A 96 1.68 -12.62 -11.36
C GLN A 96 2.08 -11.22 -11.86
N TYR A 97 2.13 -10.23 -10.97
CA TYR A 97 2.63 -8.90 -11.31
C TYR A 97 4.11 -8.93 -11.74
N ALA A 98 4.95 -9.68 -11.01
CA ALA A 98 6.37 -9.81 -11.30
C ALA A 98 6.61 -10.64 -12.58
N ASP A 99 5.84 -11.70 -12.79
CA ASP A 99 5.93 -12.58 -13.96
C ASP A 99 5.46 -11.87 -15.24
N ALA A 100 4.58 -10.87 -15.12
CA ALA A 100 4.14 -10.04 -16.25
C ALA A 100 5.27 -9.16 -16.85
N GLY A 101 6.47 -9.16 -16.27
CA GLY A 101 7.67 -8.58 -16.89
C GLY A 101 7.57 -7.08 -17.14
N ARG A 102 6.95 -6.33 -16.21
CA ARG A 102 6.79 -4.86 -16.31
C ARG A 102 8.15 -4.17 -16.23
N GLU A 103 8.34 -3.12 -17.04
CA GLU A 103 9.56 -2.30 -17.07
C GLU A 103 9.96 -1.74 -15.69
N HIS A 104 8.98 -1.51 -14.81
CA HIS A 104 9.17 -0.96 -13.48
C HIS A 104 8.70 -1.92 -12.36
N THR A 105 9.09 -3.19 -12.46
CA THR A 105 8.73 -4.19 -11.45
C THR A 105 9.22 -3.77 -10.05
N LEU A 106 8.27 -3.46 -9.17
CA LEU A 106 8.55 -3.08 -7.78
C LEU A 106 8.77 -4.31 -6.90
N CYS A 107 9.50 -4.14 -5.79
CA CYS A 107 9.62 -5.19 -4.78
C CYS A 107 8.28 -5.43 -4.05
N GLU A 108 8.08 -6.66 -3.56
CA GLU A 108 6.84 -7.12 -2.91
C GLU A 108 6.38 -6.20 -1.77
N SER A 109 7.32 -5.67 -0.98
CA SER A 109 7.01 -4.78 0.14
C SER A 109 6.45 -3.43 -0.34
N SER A 110 7.00 -2.88 -1.42
CA SER A 110 6.51 -1.66 -2.06
C SER A 110 5.15 -1.88 -2.71
N PHE A 111 4.98 -2.99 -3.42
CA PHE A 111 3.70 -3.40 -4.00
C PHE A 111 2.58 -3.48 -2.95
N LYS A 112 2.82 -4.23 -1.85
CA LYS A 112 1.84 -4.34 -0.73
C LYS A 112 1.59 -3.02 -0.02
N ARG A 113 2.56 -2.10 0.00
CA ARG A 113 2.40 -0.76 0.57
C ARG A 113 1.53 0.11 -0.34
N ILE A 114 1.75 0.06 -1.65
CA ILE A 114 0.98 0.80 -2.66
C ILE A 114 -0.47 0.32 -2.65
N TRP A 115 -0.70 -0.99 -2.67
CA TRP A 115 -2.05 -1.57 -2.58
C TRP A 115 -2.80 -1.01 -1.37
N ARG A 116 -2.23 -1.10 -0.16
CA ARG A 116 -2.90 -0.60 1.06
C ARG A 116 -3.19 0.90 1.03
N LYS A 117 -2.36 1.70 0.36
CA LYS A 117 -2.46 3.16 0.38
C LYS A 117 -3.43 3.69 -0.69
N TYR A 118 -3.34 3.18 -1.91
CA TYR A 118 -4.06 3.73 -3.06
C TYR A 118 -5.29 2.92 -3.44
N ILE A 119 -5.34 1.64 -3.11
CA ILE A 119 -6.46 0.77 -3.44
C ILE A 119 -6.97 0.02 -2.19
N PRO A 120 -7.53 0.75 -1.21
CA PRO A 120 -8.07 0.14 -0.01
C PRO A 120 -9.37 -0.65 -0.27
N HIS A 121 -10.04 -0.42 -1.40
CA HIS A 121 -11.33 -1.02 -1.75
C HIS A 121 -11.21 -2.43 -2.36
N ILE A 122 -10.01 -2.86 -2.78
CA ILE A 122 -9.74 -4.24 -3.20
C ILE A 122 -9.25 -5.03 -1.98
N TYR A 123 -10.08 -5.95 -1.50
CA TYR A 123 -9.82 -6.74 -0.31
C TYR A 123 -9.43 -8.18 -0.67
N SER A 124 -8.41 -8.70 0.00
CA SER A 124 -8.15 -10.15 0.04
C SER A 124 -8.97 -10.73 1.19
N PHE A 125 -9.84 -11.70 0.92
CA PHE A 125 -10.65 -12.32 1.97
C PHE A 125 -9.77 -13.03 3.01
N LYS A 126 -10.20 -12.96 4.28
CA LYS A 126 -9.80 -13.94 5.29
C LYS A 126 -10.74 -15.16 5.20
N PRO A 127 -10.27 -16.38 5.52
CA PRO A 127 -10.90 -17.66 5.16
C PRO A 127 -12.26 -17.98 5.83
N MET A 128 -12.98 -16.99 6.36
CA MET A 128 -14.28 -17.23 6.99
C MET A 128 -15.41 -17.47 5.97
N THR A 129 -15.19 -17.16 4.69
CA THR A 129 -16.03 -17.59 3.57
C THR A 129 -15.14 -18.09 2.44
N ASN A 130 -15.10 -19.41 2.24
CA ASN A 130 -14.39 -20.04 1.12
C ASN A 130 -15.22 -19.87 -0.15
N LEU A 131 -15.25 -18.65 -0.68
CA LEU A 131 -15.87 -18.37 -1.97
C LEU A 131 -14.91 -18.84 -3.07
N CYS A 132 -15.34 -19.84 -3.83
CA CYS A 132 -14.60 -20.39 -4.97
C CYS A 132 -15.07 -19.78 -6.30
N TRP A 133 -14.44 -20.18 -7.41
CA TRP A 133 -14.83 -19.73 -8.75
C TRP A 133 -16.31 -20.02 -9.09
N THR A 134 -16.85 -21.13 -8.61
CA THR A 134 -18.27 -21.44 -8.75
C THR A 134 -19.14 -20.44 -7.97
N CYS A 135 -18.73 -20.08 -6.75
CA CYS A 135 -19.41 -19.03 -5.99
C CYS A 135 -19.38 -17.68 -6.70
N LYS A 136 -18.27 -17.33 -7.37
CA LYS A 136 -18.20 -16.14 -8.23
C LYS A 136 -19.29 -16.19 -9.30
N LYS A 137 -19.34 -17.25 -10.11
CA LYS A 137 -20.34 -17.42 -11.18
C LYS A 137 -21.78 -17.30 -10.66
N ASN A 138 -22.07 -17.97 -9.55
CA ASN A 138 -23.40 -17.92 -8.93
C ASN A 138 -23.76 -16.51 -8.44
N SER A 139 -22.83 -15.82 -7.78
CA SER A 139 -23.06 -14.45 -7.30
C SER A 139 -23.31 -13.46 -8.44
N THR A 140 -22.55 -13.56 -9.53
CA THR A 140 -22.73 -12.74 -10.73
C THR A 140 -24.10 -13.00 -11.37
N ALA A 141 -24.53 -14.26 -11.46
CA ALA A 141 -25.85 -14.61 -11.97
C ALA A 141 -27.00 -14.05 -11.12
N ILE A 142 -26.87 -14.12 -9.79
CA ILE A 142 -27.86 -13.54 -8.85
C ILE A 142 -27.96 -12.02 -9.04
N LEU A 143 -26.82 -11.32 -9.12
CA LEU A 143 -26.78 -9.87 -9.32
C LEU A 143 -27.42 -9.46 -10.67
N ARG A 144 -27.13 -10.20 -11.75
CA ARG A 144 -27.76 -9.99 -13.06
C ARG A 144 -29.28 -10.17 -12.99
N ASN A 145 -29.76 -11.22 -12.33
CA ASN A 145 -31.19 -11.50 -12.19
C ASN A 145 -31.91 -10.49 -11.26
N ALA A 146 -31.19 -9.89 -10.31
CA ALA A 146 -31.72 -8.89 -9.40
C ALA A 146 -31.82 -7.47 -10.01
N GLY A 147 -31.40 -7.28 -11.26
CA GLY A 147 -31.43 -5.98 -11.93
C GLY A 147 -30.41 -4.97 -11.38
N CYS A 148 -29.43 -5.43 -10.60
CA CYS A 148 -28.29 -4.59 -10.22
C CYS A 148 -27.38 -4.49 -11.43
N GLU A 149 -27.31 -3.31 -12.06
CA GLU A 149 -26.45 -3.04 -13.20
C GLU A 149 -25.00 -3.45 -12.90
N ILE A 150 -24.59 -4.58 -13.47
CA ILE A 150 -23.18 -4.92 -13.61
C ILE A 150 -22.78 -4.25 -14.92
N GLU A 151 -22.01 -3.16 -14.85
CA GLU A 151 -21.46 -2.52 -16.05
C GLU A 151 -20.83 -3.60 -16.95
N HIS A 152 -21.27 -3.60 -18.20
CA HIS A 152 -20.99 -4.66 -19.17
C HIS A 152 -19.48 -4.80 -19.44
N GLN A 153 -18.98 -6.02 -19.27
CA GLN A 153 -17.67 -6.48 -19.75
C GLN A 153 -17.73 -6.70 -21.27
N SER A 154 -16.77 -6.13 -22.01
CA SER A 154 -16.58 -6.36 -23.45
C SER A 154 -15.68 -7.58 -23.67
N GLU A 155 -15.98 -8.34 -24.73
CA GLU A 155 -15.36 -9.61 -25.16
C GLU A 155 -13.84 -9.59 -25.39
#